data_AF-A0A9X0C9L3-F1
#
_entry.id   AF-A0A9X0C9L3-F1
#
_cell.length_a   1.000
_cell.length_b   1.000
_cell.length_c   1.000
_cell.angle_alpha   90.00
_cell.angle_beta   90.00
_cell.angle_gamma   90.00
#
_symmetry.space_group_name_H-M   'P 1'
#
loop_
_entity.id
_entity.type
_entity.pdbx_description
1 polymer ?
#
loop_
_entity_poly.entity_id
_entity_poly.type
_entity_poly.pdbx_seq_one_letter_code
_entity_poly.pdbx_strand_id
1 'polypeptide(L)'
;MVTRAHTNGALALHDAVRDALDSMKLKNAFLDASNVPHIYSKGMKQPDAAWVPRRYPRRSTMVLEVAVSESLARLHRDMDMWIDLARGNVNIALAMKINQRKPEIELEKYEWDTTKQKSCGTQNILIQKTDGQVTVSGSPLIIPFELLIGRVPSSPVETDIEIVEDALCEIAGIVWEAQEFE
;
A
#
# COMPACT_ATOMS: atom_id res chain seq x y z
N MET A 1 10.98 -9.37 -13.64
CA MET A 1 9.95 -10.41 -13.88
C MET A 1 9.04 -10.38 -12.68
N VAL A 2 7.72 -10.25 -12.89
CA VAL A 2 6.74 -10.29 -11.81
C VAL A 2 6.67 -11.72 -11.27
N THR A 3 6.86 -11.91 -9.97
CA THR A 3 6.81 -13.23 -9.31
C THR A 3 5.42 -13.50 -8.74
N ARG A 4 5.11 -14.77 -8.41
CA ARG A 4 3.86 -15.10 -7.70
C ARG A 4 3.76 -14.35 -6.38
N ALA A 5 4.85 -14.28 -5.61
CA ALA A 5 4.92 -13.53 -4.36
C ALA A 5 4.59 -12.03 -4.56
N HIS A 6 5.07 -11.41 -5.65
CA HIS A 6 4.73 -10.03 -6.00
C HIS A 6 3.22 -9.86 -6.22
N THR A 7 2.64 -10.65 -7.13
CA THR A 7 1.22 -10.56 -7.46
C THR A 7 0.33 -10.88 -6.27
N ASN A 8 0.67 -11.92 -5.52
CA ASN A 8 -0.08 -12.34 -4.34
C ASN A 8 -0.04 -11.29 -3.23
N GLY A 9 1.12 -10.69 -2.97
CA GLY A 9 1.24 -9.61 -1.98
C GLY A 9 0.40 -8.39 -2.35
N ALA A 10 0.45 -7.98 -3.62
CA ALA A 10 -0.37 -6.88 -4.13
C ALA A 10 -1.87 -7.15 -3.98
N LEU A 11 -2.33 -8.34 -4.40
CA LEU A 11 -3.73 -8.75 -4.33
C LEU A 11 -4.22 -8.87 -2.88
N ALA A 12 -3.45 -9.53 -2.01
CA ALA A 12 -3.86 -9.75 -0.61
C ALA A 12 -4.02 -8.44 0.16
N LEU A 13 -3.08 -7.50 0.01
CA LEU A 13 -3.22 -6.18 0.64
C LEU A 13 -4.37 -5.38 0.03
N HIS A 14 -4.54 -5.46 -1.29
CA HIS A 14 -5.65 -4.80 -1.96
C HIS A 14 -7.02 -5.31 -1.49
N ASP A 15 -7.17 -6.62 -1.33
CA ASP A 15 -8.40 -7.23 -0.84
C ASP A 15 -8.64 -6.88 0.64
N ALA A 16 -7.61 -6.83 1.49
CA ALA A 16 -7.75 -6.38 2.87
C ALA A 16 -8.27 -4.93 2.97
N VAL A 17 -7.79 -4.02 2.11
CA VAL A 17 -8.31 -2.64 2.02
C VAL A 17 -9.75 -2.64 1.50
N ARG A 18 -10.07 -3.47 0.50
CA ARG A 18 -11.43 -3.60 -0.04
C ARG A 18 -12.41 -4.08 1.04
N ASP A 19 -12.06 -5.10 1.82
CA ASP A 19 -12.92 -5.63 2.89
C ASP A 19 -13.19 -4.59 3.97
N ALA A 20 -12.16 -3.80 4.34
CA ALA A 20 -12.35 -2.68 5.25
C ALA A 20 -13.32 -1.63 4.67
N LEU A 21 -13.19 -1.28 3.39
CA LEU A 21 -14.12 -0.36 2.72
C LEU A 21 -15.54 -0.93 2.61
N ASP A 22 -15.69 -2.23 2.40
CA ASP A 22 -16.99 -2.91 2.37
C ASP A 22 -17.71 -2.80 3.71
N SER A 23 -16.99 -2.94 4.83
CA SER A 23 -17.53 -2.74 6.18
C SER A 23 -18.07 -1.33 6.41
N MET A 24 -17.45 -0.32 5.77
CA MET A 24 -17.87 1.08 5.80
C MET A 24 -18.98 1.40 4.77
N LYS A 25 -19.44 0.40 4.00
CA LYS A 25 -20.40 0.54 2.88
C LYS A 25 -19.86 1.39 1.72
N LEU A 26 -18.53 1.41 1.56
CA LEU A 26 -17.80 2.22 0.57
C LEU A 26 -17.17 1.39 -0.55
N LYS A 27 -17.54 0.11 -0.70
CA LYS A 27 -17.05 -0.79 -1.77
C LYS A 27 -17.05 -0.19 -3.17
N ASN A 28 -18.09 0.60 -3.47
CA ASN A 28 -18.28 1.23 -4.78
C ASN A 28 -17.74 2.67 -4.84
N ALA A 29 -17.06 3.15 -3.80
CA ALA A 29 -16.55 4.53 -3.73
C ALA A 29 -15.32 4.75 -4.62
N PHE A 30 -14.67 3.69 -5.08
CA PHE A 30 -13.46 3.74 -5.90
C PHE A 30 -13.69 3.22 -7.32
N LEU A 31 -12.87 3.70 -8.24
CA LEU A 31 -12.59 3.08 -9.52
C LEU A 31 -11.42 2.12 -9.32
N ASP A 32 -11.51 0.92 -9.89
CA ASP A 32 -10.34 0.07 -10.03
C ASP A 32 -9.44 0.69 -11.11
N ALA A 33 -8.33 1.26 -10.67
CA ALA A 33 -7.36 1.94 -11.52
C ALA A 33 -6.00 1.25 -11.53
N SER A 34 -5.92 0.02 -10.98
CA SER A 34 -4.67 -0.75 -10.88
C SER A 34 -4.06 -1.05 -12.26
N ASN A 35 -4.89 -1.04 -13.31
CA ASN A 35 -4.48 -1.21 -14.71
C ASN A 35 -4.35 0.10 -15.51
N VAL A 36 -4.47 1.26 -14.86
CA VAL A 36 -4.40 2.57 -15.53
C VAL A 36 -3.04 3.22 -15.24
N PRO A 37 -2.19 3.43 -16.25
CA PRO A 37 -0.92 4.09 -16.06
C PRO A 37 -1.08 5.54 -15.63
N HIS A 38 -0.28 5.99 -14.66
CA HIS A 38 -0.15 7.42 -14.34
C HIS A 38 0.83 8.06 -15.31
N ILE A 39 0.34 9.07 -16.03
CA ILE A 39 1.13 9.89 -16.92
C ILE A 39 1.61 11.12 -16.12
N TYR A 40 2.93 11.34 -16.09
CA TYR A 40 3.55 12.52 -15.49
C TYR A 40 4.55 13.15 -16.47
N SER A 41 5.04 14.34 -16.14
CA SER A 41 5.84 15.19 -17.05
C SER A 41 7.11 14.54 -17.64
N LYS A 42 7.58 13.43 -17.06
CA LYS A 42 8.80 12.72 -17.47
C LYS A 42 8.58 11.24 -17.82
N GLY A 43 7.34 10.79 -17.97
CA GLY A 43 7.07 9.41 -18.36
C GLY A 43 5.73 8.88 -17.88
N MET A 44 5.60 7.55 -17.95
CA MET A 44 4.42 6.82 -17.54
C MET A 44 4.86 5.72 -16.57
N LYS A 45 4.24 5.66 -15.39
CA LYS A 45 4.44 4.58 -14.41
C LYS A 45 3.08 4.03 -14.02
N GLN A 46 2.99 2.72 -13.93
CA GLN A 46 1.79 2.03 -13.46
C GLN A 46 2.09 1.48 -12.07
N PRO A 47 1.24 1.76 -11.07
CA PRO A 47 1.37 1.16 -9.75
C PRO A 47 0.88 -0.29 -9.76
N ASP A 48 1.30 -1.09 -8.78
CA ASP A 48 0.84 -2.47 -8.63
C ASP A 48 -0.62 -2.53 -8.15
N ALA A 49 -1.05 -1.54 -7.36
CA ALA A 49 -2.47 -1.26 -7.10
C ALA A 49 -2.71 0.24 -6.92
N ALA A 50 -3.91 0.72 -7.25
CA ALA A 50 -4.30 2.12 -7.09
C ALA A 50 -5.76 2.30 -6.68
N TRP A 51 -5.98 3.29 -5.83
CA TRP A 51 -7.30 3.69 -5.35
C TRP A 51 -7.63 5.09 -5.86
N VAL A 52 -8.60 5.17 -6.78
CA VAL A 52 -9.11 6.43 -7.34
C VAL A 52 -10.54 6.63 -6.86
N PRO A 53 -10.81 7.60 -5.97
CA PRO A 53 -12.18 7.93 -5.58
C PRO A 53 -13.04 8.29 -6.80
N ARG A 54 -14.28 7.82 -6.85
CA ARG A 54 -15.24 8.18 -7.91
C ARG A 54 -15.66 9.65 -7.82
N ARG A 55 -15.72 10.16 -6.59
CA ARG A 55 -15.96 11.57 -6.30
C ARG A 55 -14.63 12.32 -6.32
N TYR A 56 -14.68 13.64 -6.17
CA TYR A 56 -13.45 14.42 -6.05
C TYR A 56 -12.62 13.92 -4.84
N PRO A 57 -11.28 13.79 -4.96
CA PRO A 57 -10.47 14.08 -6.14
C PRO A 57 -10.48 12.94 -7.17
N ARG A 58 -10.63 13.28 -8.47
CA ARG A 58 -10.59 12.29 -9.57
C ARG A 58 -9.16 11.95 -10.00
N ARG A 59 -8.35 11.56 -9.02
CA ARG A 59 -6.96 11.06 -9.18
C ARG A 59 -6.71 9.98 -8.14
N SER A 60 -5.61 9.25 -8.28
CA SER A 60 -5.23 8.30 -7.23
C SER A 60 -4.93 9.06 -5.95
N THR A 61 -5.56 8.61 -4.87
CA THR A 61 -5.30 9.09 -3.52
C THR A 61 -4.38 8.15 -2.77
N MET A 62 -4.38 6.87 -3.12
CA MET A 62 -3.46 5.88 -2.63
C MET A 62 -2.92 4.99 -3.75
N VAL A 63 -1.66 4.57 -3.65
CA VAL A 63 -1.02 3.59 -4.54
C VAL A 63 -0.21 2.58 -3.73
N LEU A 64 0.01 1.39 -4.31
CA LEU A 64 0.88 0.34 -3.80
C LEU A 64 1.96 0.00 -4.83
N GLU A 65 3.20 -0.15 -4.36
CA GLU A 65 4.31 -0.76 -5.09
C GLU A 65 4.84 -1.95 -4.30
N VAL A 66 5.01 -3.08 -4.98
CA VAL A 66 5.55 -4.31 -4.42
C VAL A 66 6.92 -4.57 -5.04
N ALA A 67 7.92 -4.73 -4.20
CA ALA A 67 9.30 -4.99 -4.58
C ALA A 67 9.77 -6.33 -4.00
N VAL A 68 10.23 -7.24 -4.86
CA VAL A 68 10.71 -8.56 -4.41
C VAL A 68 12.24 -8.68 -4.49
N SER A 69 12.84 -8.12 -5.55
CA SER A 69 14.31 -8.12 -5.76
C SER A 69 14.88 -6.74 -5.98
N GLU A 70 14.05 -5.70 -5.87
CA GLU A 70 14.48 -4.34 -6.13
C GLU A 70 15.19 -3.74 -4.91
N SER A 71 16.15 -2.85 -5.16
CA SER A 71 16.85 -2.18 -4.07
C SER A 71 15.91 -1.22 -3.36
N LEU A 72 16.09 -1.09 -2.04
CA LEU A 72 15.38 -0.11 -1.21
C LEU A 72 15.48 1.31 -1.80
N ALA A 73 16.65 1.66 -2.36
CA ALA A 73 16.85 2.94 -3.02
C ALA A 73 15.96 3.16 -4.27
N ARG A 74 15.60 2.10 -4.99
CA ARG A 74 14.64 2.20 -6.11
C ARG A 74 13.22 2.41 -5.58
N LEU A 75 12.82 1.64 -4.58
CA LEU A 75 11.50 1.75 -3.97
C LEU A 75 11.27 3.14 -3.37
N HIS A 76 12.25 3.70 -2.65
CA HIS A 76 12.17 5.08 -2.14
C HIS A 76 12.03 6.12 -3.25
N ARG A 77 12.72 5.98 -4.38
CA ARG A 77 12.57 6.90 -5.52
C ARG A 77 11.16 6.83 -6.13
N ASP A 78 10.57 5.65 -6.13
CA ASP A 78 9.20 5.47 -6.60
C ASP A 78 8.21 6.12 -5.61
N MET A 79 8.43 5.96 -4.30
CA MET A 79 7.62 6.64 -3.27
C MET A 79 7.74 8.17 -3.36
N ASP A 80 8.95 8.70 -3.55
CA ASP A 80 9.17 10.13 -3.78
C ASP A 80 8.41 10.62 -5.01
N MET A 81 8.42 9.85 -6.11
CA MET A 81 7.71 10.20 -7.34
C MET A 81 6.19 10.24 -7.12
N TRP A 82 5.63 9.26 -6.43
CA TRP A 82 4.20 9.15 -6.19
C TRP A 82 3.67 10.30 -5.31
N ILE A 83 4.41 10.63 -4.26
CA ILE A 83 4.01 11.63 -3.26
C ILE A 83 4.30 13.08 -3.71
N ASP A 84 5.27 13.30 -4.60
CA ASP A 84 5.59 14.64 -5.14
C ASP A 84 4.35 15.30 -5.78
N LEU A 85 3.97 16.47 -5.24
CA LEU A 85 2.78 17.22 -5.62
C LEU A 85 2.78 17.67 -7.10
N ALA A 86 3.96 17.84 -7.70
CA ALA A 86 4.10 18.22 -9.11
C ALA A 86 4.20 17.00 -10.04
N ARG A 87 4.20 15.78 -9.48
CA ARG A 87 4.29 14.53 -10.23
C ARG A 87 3.08 13.64 -9.95
N GLY A 88 3.21 12.66 -9.06
CA GLY A 88 2.14 11.73 -8.76
C GLY A 88 0.98 12.37 -8.03
N ASN A 89 1.26 13.34 -7.14
CA ASN A 89 0.26 14.00 -6.29
C ASN A 89 -0.66 12.97 -5.62
N VAL A 90 -0.12 11.83 -5.19
CA VAL A 90 -0.84 10.82 -4.42
C VAL A 90 -0.78 11.22 -2.95
N ASN A 91 -1.83 10.94 -2.17
CA ASN A 91 -1.85 11.31 -0.75
C ASN A 91 -1.07 10.29 0.09
N ILE A 92 -1.19 9.01 -0.27
CA ILE A 92 -0.56 7.88 0.42
C ILE A 92 0.14 6.98 -0.60
N ALA A 93 1.41 6.65 -0.38
CA ALA A 93 2.09 5.62 -1.16
C ALA A 93 2.53 4.48 -0.22
N LEU A 94 2.14 3.26 -0.55
CA LEU A 94 2.49 2.05 0.17
C LEU A 94 3.61 1.33 -0.58
N ALA A 95 4.62 0.93 0.16
CA ALA A 95 5.75 0.15 -0.33
C ALA A 95 5.75 -1.21 0.38
N MET A 96 5.58 -2.30 -0.36
CA MET A 96 5.70 -3.67 0.16
C MET A 96 6.97 -4.30 -0.37
N LYS A 97 7.94 -4.53 0.51
CA LYS A 97 9.21 -5.15 0.16
C LYS A 97 9.25 -6.57 0.68
N ILE A 98 9.26 -7.51 -0.24
CA ILE A 98 9.26 -8.95 0.02
C ILE A 98 10.69 -9.46 -0.10
N ASN A 99 11.20 -10.12 0.94
CA ASN A 99 12.52 -10.71 0.92
C ASN A 99 12.52 -12.06 0.19
N GLN A 100 13.34 -12.22 -0.87
CA GLN A 100 13.42 -13.48 -1.62
C GLN A 100 14.14 -14.62 -0.92
N ARG A 101 14.86 -14.37 0.17
CA ARG A 101 15.77 -15.36 0.77
C ARG A 101 15.31 -15.85 2.14
N LYS A 102 14.38 -15.14 2.76
CA LYS A 102 13.81 -15.48 4.07
C LYS A 102 12.38 -14.97 4.14
N PRO A 103 11.52 -15.58 4.97
CA PRO A 103 10.15 -15.14 5.16
C PRO A 103 10.11 -13.82 5.94
N GLU A 104 10.26 -12.71 5.22
CA GLU A 104 10.28 -11.35 5.73
C GLU A 104 9.61 -10.40 4.73
N ILE A 105 8.72 -9.54 5.22
CA ILE A 105 8.04 -8.50 4.46
C ILE A 105 8.14 -7.20 5.26
N GLU A 106 8.57 -6.14 4.58
CA GLU A 106 8.61 -4.79 5.11
C GLU A 106 7.54 -3.96 4.39
N LEU A 107 6.62 -3.36 5.15
CA LEU A 107 5.56 -2.50 4.67
C LEU A 107 5.81 -1.07 5.16
N GLU A 108 5.91 -0.14 4.22
CA GLU A 108 6.14 1.27 4.52
C GLU A 108 5.00 2.12 3.98
N LYS A 109 4.58 3.10 4.77
CA LYS A 109 3.61 4.12 4.35
C LYS A 109 4.31 5.46 4.21
N TYR A 110 4.11 6.10 3.07
CA TYR A 110 4.63 7.43 2.78
C TYR A 110 3.51 8.44 2.60
N GLU A 111 3.74 9.65 3.09
CA GLU A 111 2.85 10.81 2.97
C GLU A 111 3.68 12.08 2.69
N TRP A 112 3.04 13.15 2.23
CA TRP A 112 3.71 14.44 2.01
C TRP A 112 3.95 15.16 3.35
N ASP A 113 5.21 15.40 3.70
CA ASP A 113 5.59 16.23 4.84
C ASP A 113 5.56 17.71 4.42
N THR A 114 4.52 18.43 4.85
CA THR A 114 4.33 19.85 4.54
C THR A 114 5.39 20.76 5.17
N THR A 115 6.07 20.32 6.23
CA THR A 115 7.14 21.11 6.85
C THR A 115 8.42 20.97 6.06
N LYS A 116 8.77 19.75 5.65
CA LYS A 116 10.00 19.46 4.89
C LYS A 116 9.83 19.60 3.37
N GLN A 117 8.60 19.76 2.89
CA GLN A 117 8.24 19.85 1.47
C GLN A 117 8.78 18.65 0.66
N LYS A 118 8.59 17.44 1.20
CA LYS A 118 9.02 16.19 0.56
C LYS A 118 8.20 15.00 1.04
N SER A 119 8.32 13.88 0.32
CA SER A 119 7.84 12.58 0.80
C SER A 119 8.54 12.16 2.09
N CYS A 120 7.79 11.56 3.01
CA CYS A 120 8.29 11.03 4.27
C CYS A 120 7.63 9.70 4.58
N GLY A 121 8.42 8.69 4.95
CA GLY A 121 7.89 7.47 5.55
C GLY A 121 7.31 7.79 6.93
N THR A 122 6.03 7.51 7.13
CA THR A 122 5.28 7.81 8.36
C THR A 122 4.96 6.56 9.18
N GLN A 123 4.97 5.38 8.57
CA GLN A 123 4.91 4.08 9.24
C GLN A 123 5.83 3.07 8.56
N ASN A 124 6.42 2.18 9.35
CA ASN A 124 7.19 1.01 8.91
C ASN A 124 6.72 -0.18 9.74
N ILE A 125 6.37 -1.26 9.04
CA ILE A 125 5.86 -2.51 9.61
C ILE A 125 6.77 -3.62 9.11
N LEU A 126 7.25 -4.45 10.03
CA LEU A 126 8.07 -5.61 9.69
C LEU A 126 7.33 -6.87 10.10
N ILE A 127 7.07 -7.74 9.13
CA ILE A 127 6.48 -9.05 9.32
C ILE A 127 7.58 -10.07 9.01
N GLN A 128 7.91 -10.93 9.96
CA GLN A 128 8.96 -11.93 9.78
C GLN A 128 8.59 -13.25 10.46
N LYS A 129 9.03 -14.35 9.87
CA LYS A 129 8.91 -15.69 10.44
C LYS A 129 10.30 -16.20 10.85
N THR A 130 10.46 -16.53 12.12
CA THR A 130 11.68 -17.14 12.67
C THR A 130 11.28 -18.38 13.44
N ASP A 131 11.91 -19.52 13.16
CA ASP A 131 11.65 -20.81 13.83
C ASP A 131 10.15 -21.20 13.88
N GLY A 132 9.43 -20.92 12.79
CA GLY A 132 8.00 -21.21 12.68
C GLY A 132 7.07 -20.17 13.32
N GLN A 133 7.61 -19.23 14.10
CA GLN A 133 6.84 -18.16 14.74
C GLN A 133 6.83 -16.91 13.86
N VAL A 134 5.63 -16.41 13.58
CA VAL A 134 5.41 -15.12 12.91
C VAL A 134 5.42 -14.01 13.96
N THR A 135 6.12 -12.92 13.66
CA THR A 135 6.10 -11.69 14.47
C THR A 135 5.82 -10.51 13.58
N VAL A 136 5.03 -9.56 14.10
CA VAL A 136 4.71 -8.31 13.42
C VAL A 136 5.10 -7.15 14.35
N SER A 137 5.93 -6.24 13.85
CA SER A 137 6.25 -4.98 14.54
C SER A 137 5.69 -3.79 13.77
N GLY A 138 5.32 -2.72 14.48
CA GLY A 138 4.75 -1.51 13.88
C GLY A 138 3.28 -1.61 13.48
N SER A 139 2.63 -2.75 13.72
CA SER A 139 1.19 -2.96 13.53
C SER A 139 0.34 -2.02 14.41
N PRO A 140 -0.86 -1.63 13.97
CA PRO A 140 -1.47 -1.90 12.66
C PRO A 140 -0.97 -0.95 11.54
N LEU A 141 -1.19 -1.33 10.28
CA LEU A 141 -1.12 -0.37 9.18
C LEU A 141 -2.35 0.53 9.24
N ILE A 142 -2.13 1.83 9.41
CA ILE A 142 -3.20 2.85 9.47
C ILE A 142 -3.26 3.61 8.16
N ILE A 143 -4.39 3.51 7.47
CA ILE A 143 -4.68 4.29 6.26
C ILE A 143 -5.74 5.33 6.63
N PRO A 144 -5.37 6.63 6.74
CA PRO A 144 -6.31 7.66 7.14
C PRO A 144 -7.46 7.81 6.14
N PHE A 145 -8.69 7.78 6.63
CA PHE A 145 -9.90 7.84 5.82
C PHE A 145 -9.91 9.06 4.91
N GLU A 146 -9.61 10.24 5.47
CA GLU A 146 -9.69 11.50 4.74
C GLU A 146 -8.66 11.57 3.61
N LEU A 147 -7.48 11.00 3.82
CA LEU A 147 -6.44 10.94 2.80
C LEU A 147 -6.80 9.95 1.69
N LEU A 148 -7.40 8.81 2.03
CA LEU A 148 -7.81 7.80 1.06
C LEU A 148 -9.06 8.24 0.26
N ILE A 149 -10.07 8.79 0.92
CA ILE A 149 -11.37 9.12 0.32
C ILE A 149 -11.40 10.54 -0.25
N GLY A 150 -10.63 11.47 0.32
CA GLY A 150 -10.60 12.88 -0.08
C GLY A 150 -11.70 13.73 0.54
N ARG A 151 -12.33 13.28 1.62
CA ARG A 151 -13.30 14.04 2.43
C ARG A 151 -13.37 13.52 3.87
N VAL A 152 -13.91 14.35 4.75
CA VAL A 152 -14.24 13.98 6.13
C VAL A 152 -15.25 12.81 6.18
N PRO A 153 -15.22 11.98 7.23
CA PRO A 153 -16.27 11.01 7.51
C PRO A 153 -17.65 11.67 7.60
N SER A 154 -18.65 11.01 7.01
CA SER A 154 -20.05 11.44 6.95
C SER A 154 -20.97 10.58 7.82
N SER A 155 -20.44 9.48 8.37
CA SER A 155 -21.18 8.60 9.29
C SER A 155 -20.23 7.95 10.29
N PRO A 156 -20.72 7.46 11.45
CA PRO A 156 -19.87 6.84 12.47
C PRO A 156 -19.17 5.54 12.04
N VAL A 157 -19.62 4.90 10.95
CA VAL A 157 -18.97 3.68 10.43
C VAL A 157 -17.82 3.99 9.49
N GLU A 158 -17.64 5.25 9.08
CA GLU A 158 -16.51 5.68 8.25
C GLU A 158 -15.36 6.09 9.17
N THR A 159 -14.31 5.26 9.22
CA THR A 159 -13.14 5.44 10.09
C THR A 159 -11.87 5.23 9.30
N ASP A 160 -10.72 5.49 9.91
CA ASP A 160 -9.45 5.04 9.36
C ASP A 160 -9.46 3.52 9.17
N ILE A 161 -8.78 3.05 8.14
CA ILE A 161 -8.62 1.61 7.89
C ILE A 161 -7.44 1.14 8.72
N GLU A 162 -7.66 0.10 9.51
CA GLU A 162 -6.62 -0.58 10.30
C GLU A 162 -6.42 -2.00 9.75
N ILE A 163 -5.29 -2.26 9.10
CA ILE A 163 -4.89 -3.63 8.77
C ILE A 163 -4.11 -4.16 9.97
N VAL A 164 -4.83 -4.87 10.83
CA VAL A 164 -4.35 -5.38 12.13
C VAL A 164 -3.41 -6.58 11.98
N GLU A 165 -2.80 -6.98 13.09
CA GLU A 165 -1.77 -8.03 13.13
C GLU A 165 -2.21 -9.34 12.47
N ASP A 166 -3.42 -9.82 12.74
CA ASP A 166 -3.94 -11.06 12.16
C ASP A 166 -4.02 -10.98 10.63
N ALA A 167 -4.56 -9.88 10.09
CA ALA A 167 -4.64 -9.65 8.65
C ALA A 167 -3.26 -9.49 8.01
N LEU A 168 -2.30 -8.85 8.70
CA LEU A 168 -0.92 -8.74 8.25
C LEU A 168 -0.24 -10.13 8.21
N CYS A 169 -0.51 -11.00 9.19
CA CYS A 169 -0.04 -12.38 9.20
C CYS A 169 -0.63 -13.19 8.04
N GLU A 170 -1.92 -13.03 7.74
CA GLU A 170 -2.57 -13.67 6.60
C GLU A 170 -1.95 -13.24 5.26
N ILE A 171 -1.76 -11.93 5.05
CA ILE A 171 -1.07 -11.39 3.86
C ILE A 171 0.34 -12.01 3.74
N ALA A 172 1.09 -12.07 4.84
CA ALA A 172 2.43 -12.64 4.82
C ALA A 172 2.43 -14.15 4.54
N GLY A 173 1.47 -14.89 5.09
CA GLY A 173 1.28 -16.31 4.80
C GLY A 173 1.07 -16.58 3.31
N ILE A 174 0.19 -15.82 2.67
CA ILE A 174 -0.08 -15.93 1.21
C ILE A 174 1.18 -15.65 0.38
N VAL A 175 1.99 -14.67 0.80
CA VAL A 175 3.25 -14.34 0.13
C VAL A 175 4.29 -15.45 0.31
N TRP A 176 4.48 -15.94 1.54
CA TRP A 176 5.48 -16.96 1.86
C TRP A 176 5.15 -18.33 1.27
N GLU A 177 3.87 -18.69 1.19
CA GLU A 177 3.41 -19.87 0.45
C GLU A 177 3.80 -19.75 -1.03
N ALA A 178 3.65 -18.57 -1.64
CA ALA A 178 4.07 -18.34 -3.01
C ALA A 178 5.61 -18.31 -3.21
N GLN A 179 6.37 -18.20 -2.11
CA GLN A 179 7.83 -18.32 -2.08
C GLN A 179 8.32 -19.71 -1.68
N GLU A 180 7.41 -20.63 -1.34
CA GLU A 180 7.72 -21.98 -0.85
C GLU A 180 8.50 -21.96 0.50
N PHE A 181 8.27 -20.92 1.31
CA PHE A 181 8.75 -20.84 2.70
C PHE A 181 7.68 -21.40 3.65
N GLU A 182 7.54 -22.74 3.67
CA GLU A 182 6.62 -23.44 4.57
C GLU A 182 6.88 -23.18 6.06
#